data_AF-A0A8J8IVN5-F1
#
_entry.id   AF-A0A8J8IVN5-F1
#
_cell.length_a   1.000
_cell.length_b   1.000
_cell.length_c   1.000
_cell.angle_alpha   90.00
_cell.angle_beta   90.00
_cell.angle_gamma   90.00
#
_symmetry.space_group_name_H-M   'P 1'
#
loop_
_entity.id
_entity.type
_entity.pdbx_description
1 polymer ?
#
loop_
_entity_poly.entity_id
_entity_poly.type
_entity_poly.pdbx_seq_one_letter_code
_entity_poly.pdbx_strand_id
1 'polypeptide(L)' 'MEELKKNLNILVCPRCGGELGLKENYLFCERCNLKYPIVDGIPQLVVSVNEVWRSGEKG' A
#
# COMPACT_ATOMS: atom_id res chain seq x y z
N MET A 1 16.59 -3.65 1.87
CA MET A 1 15.54 -4.09 2.83
C MET A 1 15.65 -3.47 4.22
N GLU A 2 16.77 -2.82 4.57
CA GLU A 2 16.94 -2.16 5.88
C GLU A 2 16.37 -0.73 5.91
N GLU A 3 16.37 -0.02 4.78
CA GLU A 3 15.82 1.35 4.67
C GLU A 3 14.30 1.42 4.82
N LEU A 4 13.55 0.41 4.35
CA LEU A 4 12.09 0.40 4.46
C LEU A 4 11.63 0.28 5.93
N LYS A 5 12.40 -0.44 6.77
CA LYS A 5 12.11 -0.60 8.20
C LYS A 5 12.24 0.70 8.99
N LYS A 6 13.13 1.61 8.58
CA LYS A 6 13.29 2.94 9.19
C LYS A 6 12.10 3.87 8.95
N ASN A 7 11.31 3.62 7.90
CA ASN A 7 10.20 4.49 7.47
C ASN A 7 8.80 3.91 7.75
N LEU A 8 8.70 2.72 8.35
CA LEU A 8 7.41 2.12 8.72
C LEU A 8 6.64 2.94 9.77
N ASN A 9 7.33 3.80 10.55
CA ASN A 9 6.66 4.76 11.44
C ASN A 9 5.80 5.82 10.70
N ILE A 10 5.95 5.95 9.37
CA ILE A 10 5.22 6.92 8.54
C ILE A 10 4.09 6.25 7.74
N LEU A 11 4.17 4.93 7.51
CA LEU A 11 3.22 4.21 6.66
C LEU A 11 1.97 3.78 7.43
N VAL A 12 0.93 4.59 7.30
CA VAL A 12 -0.42 4.32 7.82
C VAL A 12 -1.40 3.99 6.70
N CYS A 13 -2.56 3.45 7.05
CA CYS A 13 -3.63 3.18 6.10
C CYS A 13 -4.06 4.49 5.41
N PRO A 14 -3.94 4.62 4.08
CA PRO A 14 -4.30 5.85 3.37
C PRO A 14 -5.79 6.21 3.50
N ARG A 15 -6.65 5.23 3.82
CA ARG A 15 -8.10 5.46 3.98
C ARG A 15 -8.48 6.01 5.34
N CYS A 16 -7.80 5.61 6.42
CA CYS A 16 -8.26 5.87 7.79
C CYS A 16 -7.16 6.31 8.78
N GLY A 17 -5.90 6.39 8.34
CA GLY A 17 -4.74 6.69 9.18
C GLY A 17 -4.41 5.62 10.22
N GLY A 18 -5.08 4.46 10.20
CA GLY A 18 -4.81 3.36 11.12
C GLY A 18 -3.51 2.61 10.80
N GLU A 19 -3.03 1.84 11.76
CA GLU A 19 -1.84 1.01 11.59
C GLU A 19 -2.01 -0.03 10.47
N LEU A 20 -0.90 -0.33 9.79
CA LEU A 20 -0.81 -1.35 8.76
C LEU A 20 0.03 -2.53 9.26
N GLY A 21 -0.52 -3.74 9.13
CA GLY A 21 0.26 -4.96 9.26
C GLY A 21 0.95 -5.33 7.95
N LEU A 22 2.17 -5.84 8.04
CA LEU A 22 2.92 -6.36 6.89
C LEU A 22 2.79 -7.89 6.80
N LYS A 23 2.46 -8.38 5.60
CA LYS A 23 2.57 -9.79 5.19
C LYS A 23 3.53 -9.90 4.01
N GLU A 24 3.86 -11.13 3.62
CA GLU A 24 4.89 -11.42 2.60
C GLU A 24 4.76 -10.57 1.33
N ASN A 25 3.54 -10.34 0.83
CA ASN A 25 3.31 -9.64 -0.44
C ASN A 25 2.29 -8.49 -0.36
N TYR A 26 1.86 -8.06 0.84
CA TYR A 26 0.89 -6.98 1.00
C TYR A 26 0.93 -6.33 2.39
N LEU A 27 0.46 -5.10 2.45
CA LEU A 27 0.07 -4.41 3.69
C LEU A 27 -1.43 -4.59 3.92
N PHE A 28 -1.87 -4.74 5.17
CA PHE A 28 -3.30 -4.84 5.49
C PHE A 28 -3.69 -3.91 6.63
N CYS A 29 -4.90 -3.37 6.54
CA CYS A 29 -5.50 -2.57 7.60
C CYS A 29 -6.69 -3.33 8.20
N GLU A 30 -6.62 -3.67 9.49
CA GLU A 30 -7.72 -4.37 10.17
C GLU A 30 -8.97 -3.49 10.31
N ARG A 31 -8.79 -2.18 10.54
CA ARG A 31 -9.90 -1.22 10.70
C ARG A 31 -10.74 -1.05 9.44
N CYS A 32 -10.10 -1.05 8.26
CA CYS A 32 -10.78 -0.91 6.98
C CYS A 32 -11.05 -2.24 6.29
N ASN A 33 -10.46 -3.34 6.77
CA ASN A 33 -10.41 -4.63 6.10
C ASN A 33 -9.90 -4.53 4.64
N LEU A 34 -8.91 -3.67 4.40
CA LEU A 34 -8.29 -3.44 3.09
C LEU A 34 -6.91 -4.09 3.02
N LYS A 35 -6.53 -4.52 1.81
CA LYS A 35 -5.22 -5.08 1.47
C LYS A 35 -4.59 -4.25 0.35
N TYR A 36 -3.33 -3.89 0.52
CA TYR A 36 -2.53 -3.11 -0.42
C TYR A 36 -1.38 -3.98 -0.93
N PRO A 37 -1.35 -4.38 -2.21
CA PRO A 37 -0.31 -5.27 -2.73
C PRO A 37 1.05 -4.58 -2.77
N ILE A 38 2.12 -5.36 -2.65
CA ILE A 38 3.50 -4.92 -2.87
C ILE A 38 3.93 -5.46 -4.23
N VAL A 39 4.20 -4.56 -5.18
CA VAL A 39 4.60 -4.90 -6.56
C VAL A 39 5.99 -4.32 -6.79
N ASP A 40 6.94 -5.15 -7.24
CA ASP A 40 8.35 -4.76 -7.42
C ASP A 40 9.00 -4.14 -6.16
N GLY A 41 8.55 -4.58 -4.98
CA GLY A 41 8.99 -4.04 -3.69
C GLY A 41 8.33 -2.71 -3.28
N ILE A 42 7.37 -2.20 -4.05
CA ILE A 42 6.66 -0.95 -3.81
C ILE A 42 5.21 -1.24 -3.34
N PRO A 43 4.80 -0.80 -2.14
CA PRO A 43 3.42 -0.92 -1.69
C PRO A 43 2.48 0.02 -2.46
N GLN A 44 1.43 -0.53 -3.08
CA GLN A 44 0.41 0.26 -3.76
C GLN A 44 -0.70 0.69 -2.79
N LEU A 45 -0.50 1.83 -2.13
CA LEU A 45 -1.45 2.42 -1.17
C LEU A 45 -2.56 3.25 -1.85
N VAL A 46 -3.37 2.62 -2.70
CA VAL A 46 -4.44 3.31 -3.45
C VAL A 46 -5.82 2.99 -2.88
N VAL A 47 -6.65 4.02 -2.65
CA VAL A 47 -7.99 3.90 -2.01
C VAL A 47 -9.16 3.99 -2.99
N SER A 48 -8.93 4.36 -4.25
CA SER A 48 -9.95 4.44 -5.31
C SER A 48 -9.36 4.23 -6.69
N VAL A 49 -10.08 3.48 -7.53
CA VAL A 49 -9.63 3.01 -8.86
C VAL A 49 -9.53 4.13 -9.92
N ASN A 50 -10.06 5.32 -9.63
CA ASN A 50 -9.97 6.48 -10.53
C ASN A 50 -8.63 7.24 -10.44
N GLU A 51 -7.74 6.86 -9.52
CA GLU A 51 -6.44 7.52 -9.32
C GLU A 51 -5.25 6.56 -9.38
N VAL A 52 -5.49 5.29 -9.75
CA VAL A 52 -4.38 4.37 -10.07
C VAL A 52 -3.96 4.67 -11.51
N TRP A 53 -2.75 5.21 -11.67
CA TRP A 53 -2.06 5.34 -12.96
C TRP A 53 -2.31 4.10 -13.84
N ARG A 54 -3.06 4.28 -14.94
CA ARG A 54 -3.20 3.28 -16.02
C ARG A 54 -1.89 3.25 -16.80
N SER A 55 -0.89 2.53 -16.30
CA SER A 55 0.28 2.22 -17.13
C SER A 55 -0.13 1.19 -18.18
N GLY A 56 -0.68 1.67 -19.29
CA GLY A 56 -1.15 0.82 -20.38
C GLY A 56 -2.34 1.32 -21.20
N GLU A 57 -2.48 2.62 -21.47
CA GLU A 57 -3.12 3.05 -22.72
C GLU A 57 -2.07 2.97 -23.83
N LYS A 58 -1.93 1.77 -24.43
CA LYS A 58 -1.46 1.67 -25.81
C LYS A 58 -2.71 1.65 -26.68
N GLY A 59 -2.80 2.64 -27.58
CA GLY A 59 -3.53 2.65 -28.86
C GLY A 59 -4.83 1.90 -28.97
#